data_AF-A0A968JA33-F1
#
_entry.id   AF-A0A968JA33-F1
#
_cell.length_a   1.000
_cell.length_b   1.000
_cell.length_c   1.000
_cell.angle_alpha   90.00
_cell.angle_beta   90.00
_cell.angle_gamma   90.00
#
_symmetry.space_group_name_H-M   'P 1'
#
loop_
_entity.id
_entity.type
_entity.pdbx_description
1 polymer ?
#
loop_
_entity_poly.entity_id
_entity_poly.type
_entity_poly.pdbx_seq_one_letter_code
_entity_poly.pdbx_strand_id
1 'polypeptide(L)'
;MLINRIKLLFWIYFWLLLLEGALRKWLIPELSTPLLIIRDPVVLLMYWYAYKGRVFPDSSFIKILFLIGYLFVLWGILAIIQNDSSNLIVVIFGLRTNILHFPFIFLIPKVLSRKDLYNIGKVLLAIALPMAVLMTFQFLSPSGAFINRGAGGAIEAQLPAGLGRIRPPGTFTFVSGPVGLFPLIAAFVCNAFLEEKQYSPLLLIFSTLGCILACVVSGSRALIVNMSIVFLAFFFLALIWYRAKLGIKNFWIPVSIATISLPFLGVVEEGIEVISSRFIRASAGPEGQAGGLIMRIIRSFTNPLTNTDAPFLDMD
;
A
#
# COMPACT_ATOMS: atom_id res chain seq x y z
N MET A 1 19.79 23.61 -6.72
CA MET A 1 18.83 23.52 -7.84
C MET A 1 18.37 22.07 -8.11
N LEU A 2 19.27 21.09 -8.27
CA LEU A 2 18.90 19.70 -8.60
C LEU A 2 18.08 18.99 -7.52
N ILE A 3 18.43 19.15 -6.23
CA ILE A 3 17.67 18.58 -5.10
C ILE A 3 16.21 19.06 -5.10
N ASN A 4 15.96 20.34 -5.37
CA ASN A 4 14.59 20.87 -5.44
C ASN A 4 13.78 20.26 -6.58
N ARG A 5 14.42 19.91 -7.71
CA ARG A 5 13.77 19.19 -8.80
C ARG A 5 13.39 17.77 -8.38
N ILE A 6 14.26 17.07 -7.64
CA ILE A 6 13.94 15.74 -7.10
C ILE A 6 12.76 15.84 -6.12
N LYS A 7 12.71 16.86 -5.26
CA LYS A 7 11.57 17.08 -4.36
C LYS A 7 10.27 17.34 -5.11
N LEU A 8 10.32 18.14 -6.18
CA LEU A 8 9.15 18.36 -7.04
C LEU A 8 8.66 17.05 -7.67
N LEU A 9 9.58 16.28 -8.27
CA LEU A 9 9.28 14.98 -8.86
C LEU A 9 8.75 13.97 -7.83
N PHE A 10 9.26 14.01 -6.60
CA PHE A 10 8.72 13.23 -5.48
C PHE A 10 7.26 13.56 -5.24
N TRP A 11 6.89 14.85 -5.20
CA TRP A 11 5.48 15.25 -5.02
C TRP A 11 4.61 14.84 -6.20
N ILE A 12 5.11 14.94 -7.43
CA ILE A 12 4.40 14.43 -8.61
C ILE A 12 4.18 12.92 -8.47
N TYR A 13 5.23 12.16 -8.14
CA TYR A 13 5.14 10.72 -7.90
C TYR A 13 4.15 10.38 -6.80
N PHE A 14 4.17 11.12 -5.69
CA PHE A 14 3.28 10.94 -4.54
C PHE A 14 1.81 11.13 -4.93
N TRP A 15 1.48 12.19 -5.66
CA TRP A 15 0.11 12.43 -6.13
C TRP A 15 -0.32 11.42 -7.18
N LEU A 16 0.56 11.06 -8.12
CA LEU A 16 0.28 9.98 -9.06
C LEU A 16 0.02 8.66 -8.33
N LEU A 17 0.80 8.32 -7.29
CA LEU A 17 0.60 7.09 -6.53
C LEU A 17 -0.81 7.03 -5.90
N LEU A 18 -1.31 8.16 -5.40
CA LEU A 18 -2.63 8.23 -4.77
C LEU A 18 -3.78 8.32 -5.78
N LEU A 19 -3.58 8.95 -6.94
CA LEU A 19 -4.65 9.31 -7.87
C LEU A 19 -4.66 8.50 -9.16
N GLU A 20 -3.57 7.85 -9.55
CA GLU A 20 -3.49 7.04 -10.79
C GLU A 20 -4.64 6.04 -10.87
N GLY A 21 -4.94 5.34 -9.77
CA GLY A 21 -6.06 4.39 -9.74
C GLY A 21 -7.42 5.06 -10.01
N ALA A 22 -7.65 6.28 -9.53
CA ALA A 22 -8.89 7.01 -9.75
C ALA A 22 -9.00 7.43 -11.23
N LEU A 23 -7.89 7.86 -11.83
CA LEU A 23 -7.82 8.17 -13.26
C LEU A 23 -8.18 6.94 -14.11
N ARG A 24 -7.60 5.79 -13.78
CA ARG A 24 -7.78 4.52 -14.51
C ARG A 24 -9.17 3.90 -14.35
N LYS A 25 -9.90 4.26 -13.29
CA LYS A 25 -11.24 3.73 -12.99
C LYS A 25 -12.36 4.64 -13.50
N TRP A 26 -12.20 5.96 -13.32
CA TRP A 26 -13.31 6.91 -13.41
C TRP A 26 -13.11 8.01 -14.43
N LEU A 27 -11.91 8.59 -14.54
CA LEU A 27 -11.72 9.80 -15.36
C LEU A 27 -11.41 9.49 -16.82
N ILE A 28 -10.44 8.61 -17.07
CA ILE A 28 -9.93 8.27 -18.40
C ILE A 28 -9.61 6.76 -18.48
N PRO A 29 -10.63 5.90 -18.35
CA PRO A 29 -10.45 4.44 -18.35
C PRO A 29 -9.82 3.92 -19.66
N GLU A 30 -10.01 4.59 -20.78
CA GLU A 30 -9.44 4.22 -22.09
C GLU A 30 -7.91 4.25 -22.07
N LEU A 31 -7.31 5.11 -21.23
CA LEU A 31 -5.86 5.23 -21.05
C LEU A 31 -5.34 4.40 -19.87
N SER A 32 -6.09 3.41 -19.38
CA SER A 32 -5.70 2.62 -18.20
C SER A 32 -4.34 1.93 -18.36
N THR A 33 -4.01 1.44 -19.56
CA THR A 33 -2.73 0.77 -19.84
C THR A 33 -1.56 1.75 -19.85
N PRO A 34 -1.58 2.88 -20.59
CA PRO A 34 -0.56 3.92 -20.47
C PRO A 34 -0.41 4.50 -19.06
N LEU A 35 -1.52 4.69 -18.35
CA LEU A 35 -1.50 5.23 -16.98
C LEU A 35 -0.81 4.31 -16.00
N LEU A 36 -0.74 3.00 -16.27
CA LEU A 36 -0.02 2.05 -15.42
C LEU A 36 1.46 2.40 -15.26
N ILE A 37 2.07 3.00 -16.29
CA ILE A 37 3.50 3.34 -16.34
C ILE A 37 3.78 4.85 -16.18
N ILE A 38 2.75 5.65 -15.87
CA ILE A 38 2.89 7.12 -15.79
C ILE A 38 3.92 7.59 -14.75
N ARG A 39 4.16 6.77 -13.72
CA ARG A 39 5.12 7.06 -12.66
C ARG A 39 6.56 6.73 -13.03
N ASP A 40 6.78 5.88 -14.03
CA ASP A 40 8.11 5.37 -14.37
C ASP A 40 9.03 6.49 -14.89
N PRO A 41 8.60 7.37 -15.82
CA PRO A 41 9.42 8.51 -16.25
C PRO A 41 9.77 9.45 -15.09
N VAL A 42 8.87 9.62 -14.13
CA VAL A 42 9.11 10.47 -12.95
C VAL A 42 10.24 9.91 -12.10
N VAL A 43 10.25 8.59 -11.87
CA VAL A 43 11.31 7.91 -11.11
C VAL A 43 12.64 7.95 -11.87
N LEU A 44 12.64 7.69 -13.17
CA LEU A 44 13.85 7.76 -13.99
C LEU A 44 14.47 9.17 -13.98
N LEU A 45 13.64 10.21 -14.07
CA LEU A 45 14.10 11.60 -13.95
C LEU A 45 14.67 11.91 -12.56
N MET A 46 14.07 11.37 -11.49
CA MET A 46 14.63 11.50 -10.14
C MET A 46 16.02 10.85 -10.05
N TYR A 47 16.20 9.66 -10.61
CA TYR A 47 17.52 8.99 -10.63
C TYR A 47 18.54 9.75 -11.46
N TRP A 48 18.15 10.26 -12.63
CA TRP A 48 19.02 11.08 -13.45
C TRP A 48 19.50 12.34 -12.71
N TYR A 49 18.59 13.07 -12.06
CA TYR A 49 18.97 14.24 -11.26
C TYR A 49 19.78 13.87 -10.02
N ALA A 50 19.49 12.73 -9.39
CA ALA A 50 20.24 12.26 -8.23
C ALA A 50 21.68 11.88 -8.60
N TYR A 51 21.87 11.22 -9.75
CA TYR A 51 23.18 10.89 -10.29
C TYR A 51 23.97 12.16 -10.65
N LYS A 52 23.36 13.08 -11.41
CA LYS A 52 23.98 14.38 -11.76
C LYS A 52 24.32 15.21 -10.53
N GLY A 53 23.49 15.16 -9.50
CA GLY A 53 23.70 15.84 -8.23
C GLY A 53 24.67 15.14 -7.28
N ARG A 54 25.22 13.97 -7.63
CA ARG A 54 26.04 13.12 -6.75
C ARG A 54 25.39 12.80 -5.41
N VAL A 55 24.05 12.76 -5.38
CA VAL A 55 23.24 12.40 -4.20
C VAL A 55 22.63 11.02 -4.33
N PHE A 56 22.88 10.32 -5.45
CA PHE A 56 22.42 8.94 -5.62
C PHE A 56 22.95 8.07 -4.47
N PRO A 57 22.09 7.23 -3.87
CA PRO A 57 22.50 6.41 -2.75
C PRO A 57 23.57 5.38 -3.16
N ASP A 58 24.72 5.43 -2.48
CA ASP A 58 25.78 4.42 -2.58
C ASP A 58 25.72 3.57 -1.31
N SER A 59 25.01 2.45 -1.39
CA SER A 59 24.88 1.49 -0.31
C SER A 59 25.08 0.08 -0.86
N SER A 60 25.60 -0.83 -0.03
CA SER A 60 25.75 -2.24 -0.40
C SER A 60 24.41 -2.86 -0.81
N PHE A 61 23.31 -2.41 -0.19
CA PHE A 61 21.96 -2.85 -0.55
C PHE A 61 21.63 -2.52 -2.01
N ILE A 62 21.96 -1.31 -2.48
CA ILE A 62 21.71 -0.91 -3.87
C ILE A 62 22.57 -1.70 -4.84
N LYS A 63 23.83 -1.96 -4.48
CA LYS A 63 24.72 -2.81 -5.28
C LYS A 63 24.16 -4.23 -5.42
N ILE A 64 23.69 -4.81 -4.31
CA ILE A 64 23.02 -6.12 -4.29
C ILE A 64 21.75 -6.08 -5.13
N LEU A 65 20.94 -5.03 -4.99
CA LEU A 65 19.71 -4.88 -5.77
C LEU A 65 19.98 -4.80 -7.28
N PHE A 66 21.02 -4.07 -7.70
CA PHE A 66 21.43 -4.04 -9.11
C PHE A 66 22.00 -5.37 -9.57
N LEU A 67 22.74 -6.09 -8.73
CA LEU A 67 23.19 -7.45 -9.02
C LEU A 67 22.01 -8.39 -9.21
N ILE A 68 21.02 -8.36 -8.31
CA ILE A 68 19.79 -9.13 -8.42
C ILE A 68 19.05 -8.77 -9.71
N GLY A 69 18.90 -7.47 -10.01
CA GLY A 69 18.30 -7.01 -11.27
C GLY A 69 19.03 -7.52 -12.51
N TYR A 70 20.36 -7.52 -12.48
CA TYR A 70 21.20 -8.09 -13.55
C TYR A 70 20.99 -9.60 -13.71
N LEU A 71 20.98 -10.35 -12.60
CA LEU A 71 20.69 -11.79 -12.63
C LEU A 71 19.26 -12.08 -13.14
N PHE A 72 18.28 -11.25 -12.81
CA PHE A 72 16.93 -11.33 -13.36
C PHE A 72 16.90 -11.11 -14.88
N VAL A 73 17.69 -10.16 -15.40
CA VAL A 73 17.82 -9.96 -16.86
C VAL A 73 18.40 -11.21 -17.51
N LEU A 74 19.50 -11.74 -16.97
CA LEU A 74 20.14 -12.95 -17.51
C LEU A 74 19.17 -14.14 -17.51
N TRP A 75 18.44 -14.35 -16.41
CA TRP A 75 17.44 -15.39 -16.31
C TRP A 75 16.30 -15.18 -17.32
N GLY A 76 15.83 -13.93 -17.47
CA GLY A 76 14.81 -13.59 -18.47
C GLY A 76 15.27 -13.86 -19.91
N ILE A 77 16.53 -13.57 -20.24
CA ILE A 77 17.11 -13.89 -21.56
C ILE A 77 17.17 -15.40 -21.76
N LEU A 78 17.60 -16.17 -20.76
CA LEU A 78 17.60 -17.63 -20.83
C LEU A 78 16.18 -18.19 -21.03
N ALA A 79 15.18 -17.63 -20.37
CA ALA A 79 13.78 -18.01 -20.55
C ALA A 79 13.27 -17.74 -21.96
N ILE A 80 13.66 -16.61 -22.57
CA ILE A 80 13.32 -16.30 -23.97
C ILE A 80 13.97 -17.31 -24.94
N ILE A 81 15.21 -17.71 -24.68
CA ILE A 81 15.91 -18.69 -25.54
C ILE A 81 15.27 -20.08 -25.44
N GLN A 82 14.73 -20.45 -24.27
CA GLN A 82 14.18 -21.79 -24.00
C GLN A 82 12.68 -21.90 -24.26
N ASN A 83 11.94 -20.80 -24.36
CA ASN A 83 10.49 -20.81 -24.45
C ASN A 83 9.98 -19.73 -25.41
N ASP A 84 9.37 -20.16 -26.51
CA ASP A 84 8.86 -19.29 -27.59
C ASP A 84 7.74 -18.32 -27.13
N SER A 85 7.09 -18.60 -25.99
CA SER A 85 6.06 -17.71 -25.41
C SER A 85 6.63 -16.53 -24.61
N SER A 86 7.93 -16.58 -24.27
CA SER A 86 8.60 -15.51 -23.50
C SER A 86 9.13 -14.43 -24.42
N ASN A 87 8.83 -13.17 -24.15
CA ASN A 87 9.33 -12.04 -24.92
C ASN A 87 10.07 -10.99 -24.07
N LEU A 88 10.84 -10.14 -24.73
CA LEU A 88 11.62 -9.09 -24.08
C LEU A 88 10.75 -8.09 -23.31
N ILE A 89 9.52 -7.85 -23.77
CA ILE A 89 8.58 -6.93 -23.13
C ILE A 89 8.19 -7.45 -21.73
N VAL A 90 7.93 -8.76 -21.59
CA VAL A 90 7.61 -9.40 -20.30
C VAL A 90 8.79 -9.28 -19.34
N VAL A 91 10.02 -9.51 -19.83
CA VAL A 91 11.23 -9.37 -19.00
C VAL A 91 11.41 -7.92 -18.52
N ILE A 92 11.28 -6.94 -19.42
CA ILE A 92 11.37 -5.52 -19.07
C ILE A 92 10.26 -5.14 -18.08
N PHE A 93 9.03 -5.62 -18.29
CA PHE A 93 7.90 -5.37 -17.41
C PHE A 93 8.13 -5.96 -16.01
N GLY A 94 8.73 -7.15 -15.93
CA GLY A 94 9.16 -7.77 -14.68
C GLY A 94 10.21 -6.95 -13.94
N LEU A 95 11.26 -6.49 -14.64
CA LEU A 95 12.31 -5.63 -14.07
C LEU A 95 11.76 -4.30 -13.58
N ARG A 96 10.88 -3.69 -14.37
CA ARG A 96 10.16 -2.46 -14.03
C ARG A 96 9.38 -2.62 -12.73
N THR A 97 8.64 -3.70 -12.59
CA THR A 97 7.79 -3.94 -11.41
C THR A 97 8.61 -4.28 -10.16
N ASN A 98 9.69 -5.06 -10.31
CA ASN A 98 10.43 -5.61 -9.17
C ASN A 98 11.68 -4.84 -8.77
N ILE A 99 12.26 -3.98 -9.63
CA ILE A 99 13.54 -3.32 -9.35
C ILE A 99 13.45 -1.80 -9.45
N LEU A 100 12.72 -1.26 -10.44
CA LEU A 100 12.76 0.18 -10.76
C LEU A 100 12.50 1.09 -9.56
N HIS A 101 11.52 0.76 -8.72
CA HIS A 101 11.09 1.63 -7.60
C HIS A 101 11.89 1.41 -6.30
N PHE A 102 12.74 0.39 -6.20
CA PHE A 102 13.44 0.09 -4.95
C PHE A 102 14.56 1.09 -4.60
N PRO A 103 15.43 1.53 -5.53
CA PRO A 103 16.48 2.51 -5.20
C PRO A 103 15.91 3.84 -4.69
N PHE A 104 14.69 4.18 -5.10
CA PHE A 104 13.96 5.37 -4.67
C PHE A 104 13.78 5.43 -3.15
N ILE A 105 13.59 4.29 -2.48
CA ILE A 105 13.45 4.21 -1.01
C ILE A 105 14.69 4.78 -0.31
N PHE A 106 15.89 4.51 -0.84
CA PHE A 106 17.16 4.98 -0.28
C PHE A 106 17.51 6.41 -0.73
N LEU A 107 16.91 6.88 -1.82
CA LEU A 107 17.11 8.25 -2.30
C LEU A 107 16.33 9.25 -1.45
N ILE A 108 15.10 8.92 -1.06
CA ILE A 108 14.21 9.76 -0.25
C ILE A 108 14.91 10.35 0.99
N PRO A 109 15.54 9.58 1.90
CA PRO A 109 16.16 10.14 3.11
C PRO A 109 17.38 11.04 2.83
N LYS A 110 18.04 10.90 1.67
CA LYS A 110 19.15 11.77 1.27
C LYS A 110 18.67 13.14 0.77
N VAL A 111 17.44 13.22 0.27
CA VAL A 111 16.92 14.40 -0.44
C VAL A 111 15.88 15.15 0.40
N LEU A 112 15.03 14.43 1.13
CA LEU A 112 13.96 15.01 1.93
C LEU A 112 14.49 15.51 3.28
N SER A 113 14.07 16.71 3.65
CA SER A 113 14.33 17.30 4.96
C SER A 113 13.21 16.96 5.95
N ARG A 114 13.42 17.24 7.24
CA ARG A 114 12.35 17.13 8.25
C ARG A 114 11.11 17.96 7.91
N LYS A 115 11.29 19.15 7.30
CA LYS A 115 10.17 19.98 6.84
C LYS A 115 9.38 19.31 5.71
N ASP A 116 10.06 18.60 4.81
CA ASP A 116 9.39 17.86 3.73
C ASP A 116 8.60 16.68 4.32
N LEU A 117 9.20 15.94 5.27
CA LEU A 117 8.54 14.84 5.97
C LEU A 117 7.30 15.31 6.75
N TYR A 118 7.38 16.48 7.40
CA TYR A 118 6.25 17.12 8.05
C TYR A 118 5.10 17.42 7.06
N ASN A 119 5.43 17.97 5.89
CA ASN A 119 4.42 18.26 4.87
C ASN A 119 3.79 17.00 4.30
N ILE A 120 4.57 15.93 4.09
CA ILE A 120 4.07 14.61 3.68
C ILE A 120 3.10 14.07 4.73
N GLY A 121 3.49 14.10 6.01
CA GLY A 121 2.64 13.70 7.12
C GLY A 121 1.33 14.49 7.15
N LYS A 122 1.41 15.82 7.02
CA LYS A 122 0.22 16.70 6.97
C LYS A 122 -0.76 16.30 5.85
N VAL A 123 -0.25 16.00 4.65
CA VAL A 123 -1.10 15.55 3.53
C VAL A 123 -1.67 14.17 3.78
N LEU A 124 -0.86 13.21 4.25
CA LEU A 124 -1.30 11.85 4.57
C LEU A 124 -2.40 11.83 5.63
N LEU A 125 -2.23 12.61 6.70
CA LEU A 125 -3.25 12.76 7.76
C LEU A 125 -4.53 13.41 7.21
N ALA A 126 -4.40 14.40 6.32
CA ALA A 126 -5.54 15.11 5.74
C ALA A 126 -6.38 14.23 4.79
N ILE A 127 -5.74 13.33 4.03
CA ILE A 127 -6.45 12.43 3.10
C ILE A 127 -7.06 11.21 3.79
N ALA A 128 -6.67 10.90 5.03
CA ALA A 128 -7.10 9.70 5.74
C ALA A 128 -8.63 9.57 5.82
N LEU A 129 -9.31 10.62 6.27
CA LEU A 129 -10.77 10.62 6.39
C LEU A 129 -11.48 10.64 5.03
N PRO A 130 -11.15 11.53 4.07
CA PRO A 130 -11.74 11.48 2.73
C PRO A 130 -11.59 10.11 2.05
N MET A 131 -10.43 9.48 2.19
CA MET A 131 -10.18 8.14 1.65
C MET A 131 -11.06 7.09 2.32
N ALA A 132 -11.17 7.13 3.65
CA ALA A 132 -12.01 6.19 4.40
C ALA A 132 -13.49 6.35 4.07
N VAL A 133 -13.98 7.59 3.93
CA VAL A 133 -15.36 7.88 3.51
C VAL A 133 -15.64 7.35 2.10
N LEU A 134 -14.71 7.56 1.16
CA LEU A 134 -14.79 6.96 -0.17
C LEU A 134 -14.87 5.43 -0.09
N MET A 135 -14.03 4.81 0.74
CA MET A 135 -14.05 3.36 0.96
C MET A 135 -15.36 2.89 1.59
N THR A 136 -15.97 3.68 2.47
CA THR A 136 -17.30 3.38 3.02
C THR A 136 -18.36 3.38 1.94
N PHE A 137 -18.39 4.39 1.05
CA PHE A 137 -19.34 4.38 -0.07
C PHE A 137 -19.12 3.20 -1.01
N GLN A 138 -17.86 2.81 -1.25
CA GLN A 138 -17.54 1.62 -2.03
C GLN A 138 -18.01 0.33 -1.36
N PHE A 139 -17.81 0.19 -0.05
CA PHE A 139 -18.24 -0.96 0.73
C PHE A 139 -19.76 -1.11 0.72
N LEU A 140 -20.49 -0.01 0.90
CA LEU A 140 -21.96 -0.01 0.91
C LEU A 140 -22.59 -0.18 -0.48
N SER A 141 -21.83 0.07 -1.54
CA SER A 141 -22.30 -0.06 -2.92
C SER A 141 -22.16 -1.50 -3.45
N PRO A 142 -23.03 -1.93 -4.38
CA PRO A 142 -22.89 -3.21 -5.07
C PRO A 142 -21.58 -3.35 -5.86
N SER A 143 -21.13 -4.58 -6.15
CA SER A 143 -19.93 -4.88 -6.97
C SER A 143 -19.93 -4.20 -8.34
N GLY A 144 -21.10 -4.13 -8.98
CA GLY A 144 -21.27 -3.51 -10.30
C GLY A 144 -21.39 -1.98 -10.31
N ALA A 145 -21.40 -1.32 -9.15
CA ALA A 145 -21.57 0.13 -9.07
C ALA A 145 -20.40 0.89 -9.72
N PHE A 146 -20.67 2.09 -10.24
CA PHE A 146 -19.64 2.96 -10.87
C PHE A 146 -18.42 3.20 -9.96
N ILE A 147 -18.67 3.44 -8.67
CA ILE A 147 -17.63 3.69 -7.66
C ILE A 147 -16.72 2.47 -7.41
N ASN A 148 -17.18 1.27 -7.79
CA ASN A 148 -16.54 -0.02 -7.58
C ASN A 148 -15.90 -0.59 -8.86
N ARG A 149 -15.88 0.17 -9.95
CA ARG A 149 -15.18 -0.24 -11.18
C ARG A 149 -13.69 -0.51 -10.93
N GLY A 150 -13.11 -1.43 -11.68
CA GLY A 150 -11.68 -1.70 -11.74
C GLY A 150 -10.97 -0.86 -12.80
N ALA A 151 -9.68 -1.14 -12.99
CA ALA A 151 -8.89 -0.52 -14.06
C ALA A 151 -9.57 -0.72 -15.42
N GLY A 152 -9.55 0.33 -16.26
CA GLY A 152 -10.19 0.29 -17.57
C GLY A 152 -11.72 0.31 -17.51
N GLY A 153 -12.30 0.68 -16.38
CA GLY A 153 -13.76 0.70 -16.18
C GLY A 153 -14.38 -0.67 -15.98
N ALA A 154 -13.58 -1.71 -15.72
CA ALA A 154 -14.04 -3.08 -15.55
C ALA A 154 -15.11 -3.22 -14.44
N ILE A 155 -16.21 -3.89 -14.75
CA ILE A 155 -17.32 -4.14 -13.81
C ILE A 155 -16.98 -5.39 -12.99
N GLU A 156 -17.32 -5.40 -11.70
CA GLU A 156 -17.10 -6.54 -10.79
C GLU A 156 -15.63 -6.98 -10.62
N ALA A 157 -14.70 -6.08 -10.89
CA ALA A 157 -13.26 -6.36 -10.82
C ALA A 157 -12.70 -6.40 -9.39
N GLN A 158 -13.48 -6.02 -8.38
CA GLN A 158 -13.02 -5.94 -6.99
C GLN A 158 -13.22 -7.26 -6.26
N LEU A 159 -12.27 -7.58 -5.37
CA LEU A 159 -12.37 -8.81 -4.60
C LEU A 159 -13.58 -8.78 -3.66
N PRO A 160 -14.33 -9.88 -3.54
CA PRO A 160 -15.40 -9.97 -2.56
C PRO A 160 -14.82 -9.93 -1.13
N ALA A 161 -15.47 -9.13 -0.29
CA ALA A 161 -15.26 -9.10 1.15
C ALA A 161 -16.14 -10.14 1.86
N GLY A 162 -17.29 -10.51 1.28
CA GLY A 162 -18.29 -11.39 1.89
C GLY A 162 -19.63 -10.67 2.04
N LEU A 163 -20.72 -11.41 2.28
CA LEU A 163 -22.07 -10.85 2.44
C LEU A 163 -22.50 -9.89 1.31
N GLY A 164 -22.12 -10.19 0.06
CA GLY A 164 -22.41 -9.32 -1.09
C GLY A 164 -21.60 -8.02 -1.15
N ARG A 165 -20.65 -7.81 -0.22
CA ARG A 165 -19.77 -6.64 -0.18
C ARG A 165 -18.44 -6.90 -0.88
N ILE A 166 -17.84 -5.83 -1.37
CA ILE A 166 -16.48 -5.84 -1.95
C ILE A 166 -15.45 -5.32 -0.95
N ARG A 167 -14.17 -5.58 -1.22
CA ARG A 167 -13.06 -4.93 -0.51
C ARG A 167 -12.78 -3.58 -1.16
N PRO A 168 -13.09 -2.46 -0.50
CA PRO A 168 -13.00 -1.15 -1.13
C PRO A 168 -11.54 -0.75 -1.41
N PRO A 169 -11.18 -0.43 -2.67
CA PRO A 169 -9.82 -0.06 -3.02
C PRO A 169 -9.52 1.43 -2.81
N GLY A 170 -10.49 2.26 -2.38
CA GLY A 170 -10.35 3.71 -2.30
C GLY A 170 -10.12 4.32 -3.68
N THR A 171 -9.17 5.25 -3.80
CA THR A 171 -8.73 5.76 -5.11
C THR A 171 -7.85 4.77 -5.86
N PHE A 172 -7.32 3.72 -5.22
CA PHE A 172 -6.44 2.76 -5.89
C PHE A 172 -7.23 1.81 -6.80
N THR A 173 -6.50 1.13 -7.68
CA THR A 173 -7.08 0.10 -8.57
C THR A 173 -7.44 -1.17 -7.82
N PHE A 174 -6.78 -1.44 -6.67
CA PHE A 174 -6.91 -2.68 -5.92
C PHE A 174 -6.72 -2.48 -4.42
N VAL A 175 -7.20 -3.43 -3.61
CA VAL A 175 -7.17 -3.40 -2.13
C VAL A 175 -5.76 -3.31 -1.53
N SER A 176 -4.71 -3.66 -2.29
CA SER A 176 -3.32 -3.51 -1.85
C SER A 176 -2.94 -2.06 -1.56
N GLY A 177 -3.58 -1.09 -2.23
CA GLY A 177 -3.35 0.34 -2.01
C GLY A 177 -3.69 0.78 -0.58
N PRO A 178 -4.96 0.65 -0.14
CA PRO A 178 -5.34 0.96 1.25
C PRO A 178 -4.57 0.14 2.29
N VAL A 179 -4.24 -1.13 1.99
CA VAL A 179 -3.43 -2.01 2.87
C VAL A 179 -2.02 -1.44 3.13
N GLY A 180 -1.46 -0.66 2.21
CA GLY A 180 -0.20 0.05 2.41
C GLY A 180 -0.38 1.48 2.96
N LEU A 181 -1.40 2.19 2.48
CA LEU A 181 -1.63 3.60 2.83
C LEU A 181 -2.01 3.79 4.30
N PHE A 182 -2.97 3.03 4.81
CA PHE A 182 -3.48 3.26 6.17
C PHE A 182 -2.47 2.94 7.28
N PRO A 183 -1.67 1.86 7.19
CA PRO A 183 -0.56 1.66 8.13
C PRO A 183 0.48 2.77 8.10
N LEU A 184 0.77 3.34 6.92
CA LEU A 184 1.65 4.50 6.80
C LEU A 184 1.05 5.73 7.50
N ILE A 185 -0.24 6.03 7.27
CA ILE A 185 -0.95 7.10 7.96
C ILE A 185 -0.94 6.85 9.47
N ALA A 186 -1.21 5.63 9.92
CA ALA A 186 -1.20 5.26 11.33
C ALA A 186 0.18 5.50 11.97
N ALA A 187 1.28 5.26 11.25
CA ALA A 187 2.61 5.58 11.75
C ALA A 187 2.79 7.10 11.98
N PHE A 188 2.26 7.95 11.10
CA PHE A 188 2.27 9.40 11.32
C PHE A 188 1.36 9.83 12.47
N VAL A 189 0.19 9.19 12.62
CA VAL A 189 -0.73 9.40 13.75
C VAL A 189 -0.04 9.07 15.06
N CYS A 190 0.56 7.88 15.16
CA CYS A 190 1.29 7.45 16.36
C CYS A 190 2.49 8.36 16.66
N ASN A 191 3.27 8.75 15.65
CA ASN A 191 4.39 9.68 15.84
C ASN A 191 3.92 11.04 16.37
N ALA A 192 2.82 11.56 15.84
CA ALA A 192 2.23 12.83 16.27
C ALA A 192 1.72 12.82 17.72
N PHE A 193 1.40 11.65 18.27
CA PHE A 193 1.06 11.52 19.69
C PHE A 193 2.28 11.50 20.61
N LEU A 194 3.45 11.07 20.10
CA LEU A 194 4.70 11.09 20.85
C LEU A 194 5.36 12.48 20.83
N GLU A 195 5.26 13.19 19.71
CA GLU A 195 5.79 14.56 19.56
C GLU A 195 4.70 15.60 19.85
N GLU A 196 4.78 16.27 21.00
CA GLU A 196 3.81 17.32 21.34
C GLU A 196 3.75 18.42 20.27
N LYS A 197 2.51 18.81 19.91
CA LYS A 197 2.19 19.95 19.02
C LYS A 197 2.77 19.85 17.60
N GLN A 198 3.11 18.65 17.12
CA GLN A 198 3.55 18.49 15.72
C GLN A 198 2.44 18.91 14.73
N TYR A 199 1.21 18.40 14.90
CA TYR A 199 0.07 18.69 14.03
C TYR A 199 -1.11 19.28 14.80
N SER A 200 -2.10 19.83 14.08
CA SER A 200 -3.31 20.36 14.72
C SER A 200 -4.17 19.23 15.30
N PRO A 201 -4.84 19.42 16.47
CA PRO A 201 -5.66 18.38 17.08
C PRO A 201 -6.80 17.89 16.18
N LEU A 202 -7.45 18.79 15.43
CA LEU A 202 -8.52 18.43 14.49
C LEU A 202 -8.02 17.48 13.39
N LEU A 203 -6.84 17.75 12.83
CA LEU A 203 -6.23 16.89 11.81
C LEU A 203 -5.97 15.49 12.37
N LEU A 204 -5.48 15.40 13.60
CA LEU A 204 -5.25 14.12 14.27
C LEU A 204 -6.55 13.38 14.54
N ILE A 205 -7.58 14.04 15.06
CA ILE A 205 -8.90 13.44 15.30
C ILE A 205 -9.47 12.87 13.99
N PHE A 206 -9.51 13.68 12.92
CA PHE A 206 -10.03 13.21 11.64
C PHE A 206 -9.19 12.07 11.06
N SER A 207 -7.86 12.13 11.17
CA SER A 207 -7.00 11.07 10.67
C SER A 207 -7.17 9.76 11.42
N THR A 208 -7.32 9.80 12.75
CA THR A 208 -7.58 8.63 13.59
C THR A 208 -8.95 8.03 13.27
N LEU A 209 -9.99 8.86 13.13
CA LEU A 209 -11.31 8.40 12.71
C LEU A 209 -11.26 7.75 11.32
N GLY A 210 -10.52 8.35 10.38
CA GLY A 210 -10.31 7.78 9.05
C GLY A 210 -9.61 6.42 9.09
N CYS A 211 -8.54 6.27 9.87
CA CYS A 211 -7.85 5.00 10.06
C CYS A 211 -8.77 3.90 10.60
N ILE A 212 -9.60 4.23 11.57
CA ILE A 212 -10.49 3.27 12.21
C ILE A 212 -11.63 2.89 11.27
N LEU A 213 -12.26 3.87 10.62
CA LEU A 213 -13.29 3.62 9.62
C LEU A 213 -12.75 2.72 8.50
N ALA A 214 -11.54 2.99 8.00
CA ALA A 214 -10.89 2.16 7.00
C ALA A 214 -10.61 0.72 7.48
N CYS A 215 -10.18 0.54 8.74
CA CYS A 215 -10.03 -0.80 9.32
C CYS A 215 -11.32 -1.60 9.22
N VAL A 216 -12.43 -0.98 9.60
CA VAL A 216 -13.74 -1.61 9.66
C VAL A 216 -14.31 -1.94 8.28
N VAL A 217 -14.25 -1.00 7.33
CA VAL A 217 -14.86 -1.21 6.00
C VAL A 217 -13.96 -1.96 5.02
N SER A 218 -12.67 -2.15 5.32
CA SER A 218 -11.72 -2.74 4.36
C SER A 218 -12.03 -4.18 3.95
N GLY A 219 -12.67 -4.96 4.82
CA GLY A 219 -12.84 -6.42 4.64
C GLY A 219 -11.50 -7.17 4.45
N SER A 220 -10.36 -6.57 4.84
CA SER A 220 -9.01 -7.06 4.53
C SER A 220 -8.23 -7.40 5.79
N ARG A 221 -7.98 -8.70 6.00
CA ARG A 221 -7.15 -9.20 7.12
C ARG A 221 -5.74 -8.60 7.11
N ALA A 222 -5.16 -8.40 5.93
CA ALA A 222 -3.83 -7.83 5.78
C ALA A 222 -3.75 -6.37 6.27
N LEU A 223 -4.80 -5.58 6.04
CA LEU A 223 -4.85 -4.20 6.53
C LEU A 223 -4.86 -4.17 8.05
N ILE A 224 -5.68 -5.00 8.69
CA ILE A 224 -5.76 -5.12 10.14
C ILE A 224 -4.40 -5.55 10.72
N VAL A 225 -3.80 -6.61 10.16
CA VAL A 225 -2.48 -7.10 10.62
C VAL A 225 -1.42 -6.00 10.50
N ASN A 226 -1.34 -5.28 9.38
CA ASN A 226 -0.36 -4.22 9.20
C ASN A 226 -0.59 -3.05 10.17
N MET A 227 -1.84 -2.65 10.41
CA MET A 227 -2.19 -1.64 11.41
C MET A 227 -1.78 -2.09 12.81
N SER A 228 -2.07 -3.35 13.18
CA SER A 228 -1.67 -3.93 14.46
C SER A 228 -0.16 -3.96 14.65
N ILE A 229 0.61 -4.30 13.60
CA ILE A 229 2.08 -4.26 13.66
C ILE A 229 2.57 -2.84 13.96
N VAL A 230 2.01 -1.82 13.30
CA VAL A 230 2.37 -0.42 13.56
C VAL A 230 2.05 -0.05 15.00
N PHE A 231 0.83 -0.31 15.48
CA PHE A 231 0.45 0.01 16.86
C PHE A 231 1.30 -0.74 17.90
N LEU A 232 1.59 -2.03 17.69
CA LEU A 232 2.44 -2.81 18.58
C LEU A 232 3.88 -2.27 18.59
N ALA A 233 4.45 -1.97 17.43
CA ALA A 233 5.80 -1.39 17.33
C ALA A 233 5.87 -0.06 18.11
N PHE A 234 4.88 0.82 17.94
CA PHE A 234 4.80 2.07 18.68
C PHE A 234 4.55 1.86 20.17
N PHE A 235 3.73 0.88 20.57
CA PHE A 235 3.51 0.52 21.96
C PHE A 235 4.83 0.08 22.63
N PHE A 236 5.60 -0.81 22.00
CA PHE A 236 6.90 -1.23 22.53
C PHE A 236 7.93 -0.08 22.55
N LEU A 237 7.97 0.75 21.52
CA LEU A 237 8.83 1.94 21.51
C LEU A 237 8.48 2.89 22.66
N ALA A 238 7.18 3.12 22.90
CA ALA A 238 6.73 3.90 24.04
C ALA A 238 7.13 3.22 25.37
N LEU A 239 7.02 1.90 25.52
CA LEU A 239 7.48 1.24 26.75
C LEU A 239 9.00 1.40 26.99
N ILE A 240 9.81 1.32 25.94
CA ILE A 240 11.28 1.39 26.04
C ILE A 240 11.77 2.83 26.25
N TRP A 241 11.25 3.80 25.48
CA TRP A 241 11.73 5.18 25.51
C TRP A 241 11.12 6.02 26.64
N TYR A 242 9.95 5.63 27.16
CA TYR A 242 9.10 6.52 27.95
C TYR A 242 9.11 6.21 29.46
N ARG A 243 10.30 5.90 30.00
CA ARG A 243 10.55 5.86 31.46
C ARG A 243 10.72 7.25 32.11
N ALA A 244 10.57 8.36 31.38
CA ALA A 244 10.58 9.69 31.98
C ALA A 244 9.72 10.69 31.20
N LYS A 245 8.58 11.06 31.80
CA LYS A 245 7.77 12.27 31.56
C LYS A 245 6.86 12.34 30.32
N LEU A 246 5.56 12.16 30.60
CA LEU A 246 4.35 12.81 30.03
C LEU A 246 4.00 12.63 28.54
N GLY A 247 2.91 11.88 28.27
CA GLY A 247 2.24 11.85 26.95
C GLY A 247 1.09 10.84 26.79
N ILE A 248 1.02 9.81 27.64
CA ILE A 248 0.01 8.73 27.54
C ILE A 248 -1.45 9.24 27.54
N LYS A 249 -1.77 10.34 28.24
CA LYS A 249 -3.15 10.86 28.30
C LYS A 249 -3.68 11.30 26.92
N ASN A 250 -2.81 11.80 26.03
CA ASN A 250 -3.22 12.30 24.72
C ASN A 250 -3.40 11.19 23.67
N PHE A 251 -2.82 10.00 23.91
CA PHE A 251 -3.03 8.82 23.07
C PHE A 251 -4.42 8.21 23.31
N TRP A 252 -4.84 8.12 24.58
CA TRP A 252 -6.13 7.52 24.92
C TRP A 252 -7.33 8.37 24.52
N ILE A 253 -7.25 9.70 24.50
CA ILE A 253 -8.39 10.57 24.14
C ILE A 253 -8.96 10.28 22.74
N PRO A 254 -8.19 10.27 21.64
CA PRO A 254 -8.72 9.94 20.32
C PRO A 254 -9.03 8.46 20.14
N VAL A 255 -8.32 7.55 20.83
CA VAL A 255 -8.67 6.11 20.85
C VAL A 255 -10.03 5.90 21.54
N SER A 256 -10.29 6.59 22.64
CA SER A 256 -11.56 6.57 23.38
C SER A 256 -12.67 7.24 22.59
N ILE A 257 -12.44 8.44 22.02
CA ILE A 257 -13.42 9.12 21.17
C ILE A 257 -13.79 8.23 19.98
N ALA A 258 -12.80 7.60 19.34
CA ALA A 258 -13.07 6.73 18.22
C ALA A 258 -13.79 5.44 18.64
N THR A 259 -13.33 4.76 19.69
CA THR A 259 -14.01 3.57 20.24
C THR A 259 -15.46 3.85 20.63
N ILE A 260 -15.74 5.04 21.18
CA ILE A 260 -17.09 5.48 21.56
C ILE A 260 -17.92 5.84 20.33
N SER A 261 -17.33 6.40 19.27
CA SER A 261 -18.06 6.80 18.06
C SER A 261 -18.43 5.64 17.12
N LEU A 262 -17.75 4.50 17.24
CA LEU A 262 -17.88 3.36 16.32
C LEU A 262 -19.21 2.60 16.37
N PRO A 263 -19.81 2.33 17.55
CA PRO A 263 -21.07 1.57 17.63
C PRO A 263 -22.28 2.31 17.03
N PHE A 264 -22.17 3.61 16.78
CA PHE A 264 -23.28 4.43 16.29
C PHE A 264 -23.43 4.44 14.76
N LEU A 265 -22.54 3.77 14.04
CA LEU A 265 -22.61 3.63 12.59
C LEU A 265 -23.01 2.19 12.27
N GLY A 266 -24.21 1.94 11.73
CA GLY A 266 -24.62 0.57 11.34
C GLY A 266 -23.67 -0.11 10.34
N VAL A 267 -22.92 0.70 9.58
CA VAL A 267 -21.82 0.25 8.70
C VAL A 267 -20.71 -0.48 9.46
N VAL A 268 -20.49 -0.12 10.73
CA VAL A 268 -19.40 -0.68 11.53
C VAL A 268 -19.70 -2.10 11.96
N GLU A 269 -20.94 -2.36 12.38
CA GLU A 269 -21.41 -3.70 12.72
C GLU A 269 -21.28 -4.66 11.53
N GLU A 270 -21.79 -4.24 10.36
CA GLU A 270 -21.67 -5.01 9.12
C GLU A 270 -20.19 -5.24 8.71
N GLY A 271 -19.34 -4.21 8.84
CA GLY A 271 -17.91 -4.35 8.57
C GLY A 271 -17.22 -5.36 9.49
N ILE A 272 -17.53 -5.32 10.79
CA ILE A 272 -17.01 -6.27 11.79
C ILE A 272 -17.48 -7.70 11.48
N GLU A 273 -18.75 -7.89 11.13
CA GLU A 273 -19.29 -9.20 10.75
C GLU A 273 -18.59 -9.76 9.50
N VAL A 274 -18.45 -8.93 8.46
CA VAL A 274 -17.73 -9.30 7.23
C VAL A 274 -16.29 -9.72 7.54
N ILE A 275 -15.57 -8.94 8.33
CA ILE A 275 -14.19 -9.27 8.73
C ILE A 275 -14.15 -10.56 9.56
N SER A 276 -15.03 -10.70 10.54
CA SER A 276 -15.07 -11.85 11.45
C SER A 276 -15.34 -13.14 10.66
N SER A 277 -16.32 -13.11 9.75
CA SER A 277 -16.62 -14.25 8.87
C SER A 277 -15.43 -14.63 7.99
N ARG A 278 -14.64 -13.65 7.52
CA ARG A 278 -13.41 -13.88 6.74
C ARG A 278 -12.28 -14.50 7.55
N PHE A 279 -12.17 -14.15 8.84
CA PHE A 279 -11.22 -14.80 9.74
C PHE A 279 -11.62 -16.25 9.98
N ILE A 280 -12.88 -16.51 10.34
CA ILE A 280 -13.40 -17.85 10.62
C ILE A 280 -13.29 -18.76 9.39
N ARG A 281 -13.71 -18.30 8.21
CA ARG A 281 -13.63 -19.10 6.97
C ARG A 281 -12.21 -19.47 6.61
N ALA A 282 -11.26 -18.57 6.85
CA ALA A 282 -9.87 -18.85 6.52
C ALA A 282 -9.18 -19.76 7.53
N SER A 283 -9.55 -19.71 8.82
CA SER A 283 -9.10 -20.70 9.79
C SER A 283 -9.70 -22.08 9.55
N ALA A 284 -10.93 -22.14 9.02
CA ALA A 284 -11.63 -23.40 8.74
C ALA A 284 -11.29 -24.02 7.37
N GLY A 285 -10.70 -23.24 6.44
CA GLY A 285 -10.40 -23.70 5.09
C GLY A 285 -9.07 -24.46 4.96
N PRO A 286 -8.75 -24.98 3.75
CA PRO A 286 -7.50 -25.70 3.47
C PRO A 286 -6.25 -24.88 3.79
N GLU A 287 -6.32 -23.54 3.67
CA GLU A 287 -5.23 -22.62 4.01
C GLU A 287 -4.90 -22.60 5.52
N GLY A 288 -5.89 -22.83 6.39
CA GLY A 288 -5.70 -22.94 7.84
C GLY A 288 -5.18 -24.31 8.25
N GLN A 289 -5.56 -25.36 7.51
CA GLN A 289 -5.22 -26.76 7.80
C GLN A 289 -3.88 -27.20 7.19
N ALA A 290 -3.42 -26.59 6.08
CA ALA A 290 -2.23 -27.01 5.33
C ALA A 290 -0.91 -26.32 5.74
N GLY A 291 -0.70 -26.06 7.04
CA GLY A 291 0.56 -25.53 7.57
C GLY A 291 0.66 -24.00 7.67
N GLY A 292 -0.46 -23.30 7.48
CA GLY A 292 -0.60 -21.87 7.78
C GLY A 292 0.24 -20.92 6.91
N LEU A 293 0.48 -19.71 7.45
CA LEU A 293 1.10 -18.57 6.74
C LEU A 293 2.53 -18.89 6.27
N ILE A 294 3.28 -19.69 7.05
CA ILE A 294 4.65 -20.09 6.73
C ILE A 294 4.68 -21.01 5.51
N MET A 295 3.82 -22.03 5.46
CA MET A 295 3.78 -22.93 4.31
C MET A 295 3.34 -22.20 3.03
N ARG A 296 2.51 -21.16 3.16
CA ARG A 296 2.16 -20.30 2.01
C ARG A 296 3.35 -19.51 1.50
N ILE A 297 4.19 -18.97 2.38
CA ILE A 297 5.42 -18.26 1.99
C ILE A 297 6.34 -19.25 1.26
N ILE A 298 6.59 -20.41 1.85
CA ILE A 298 7.43 -21.45 1.24
C ILE A 298 6.87 -21.87 -0.12
N ARG A 299 5.59 -22.21 -0.20
CA ARG A 299 4.92 -22.55 -1.48
C ARG A 299 4.98 -21.44 -2.50
N SER A 300 4.94 -20.17 -2.11
CA SER A 300 5.07 -19.06 -3.08
C SER A 300 6.44 -19.06 -3.78
N PHE A 301 7.48 -19.55 -3.12
CA PHE A 301 8.83 -19.69 -3.70
C PHE A 301 9.09 -21.06 -4.34
N THR A 302 8.46 -22.12 -3.85
CA THR A 302 8.67 -23.48 -4.37
C THR A 302 7.68 -23.89 -5.45
N ASN A 303 6.49 -23.28 -5.51
CA ASN A 303 5.47 -23.61 -6.53
C ASN A 303 6.00 -23.51 -7.96
N PRO A 304 6.81 -22.50 -8.35
CA PRO A 304 7.41 -22.47 -9.69
C PRO A 304 8.39 -23.62 -9.97
N LEU A 305 8.88 -24.30 -8.93
CA LEU A 305 9.79 -25.45 -9.03
C LEU A 305 9.05 -26.80 -8.99
N THR A 306 7.81 -26.83 -8.46
CA THR A 306 7.04 -28.06 -8.23
C THR A 306 5.82 -28.20 -9.13
N ASN A 307 5.26 -27.10 -9.63
CA ASN A 307 4.23 -27.13 -10.67
C ASN A 307 4.90 -26.89 -12.02
N THR A 308 5.07 -27.96 -12.78
CA THR A 308 5.29 -27.89 -14.23
C THR A 308 4.04 -27.37 -14.96
N ASP A 309 2.86 -27.53 -14.35
CA ASP A 309 1.57 -27.10 -14.91
C ASP A 309 1.28 -25.65 -14.53
N ALA A 310 2.24 -24.77 -14.76
CA ALA A 310 1.90 -23.36 -14.94
C ALA A 310 1.05 -23.28 -16.22
N PRO A 311 0.00 -22.45 -16.29
CA PRO A 311 -0.85 -22.29 -17.49
C PRO A 311 -0.11 -21.73 -18.72
N PHE A 312 1.23 -21.73 -18.70
CA PHE A 312 2.12 -21.45 -19.81
C PHE A 312 2.55 -22.72 -20.58
N LEU A 313 2.26 -23.93 -20.08
CA LEU A 313 2.69 -25.19 -20.71
C LEU A 313 1.55 -26.09 -21.23
N ASP A 314 0.28 -25.74 -20.98
CA ASP A 314 -0.87 -26.41 -21.60
C ASP A 314 -1.44 -25.56 -22.75
N MET A 315 -0.70 -25.53 -23.85
CA MET A 315 -1.29 -25.36 -25.19
C MET A 315 -0.69 -26.43 -26.09
N ASP A 316 -1.17 -27.66 -25.91
CA ASP A 316 -1.54 -28.62 -26.96
C ASP A 316 -2.25 -29.84 -26.34
#